data_AF-A0A1G1C4R1-F1
#
_entry.id   AF-A0A1G1C4R1-F1
#
_cell.length_a   1.000
_cell.length_b   1.000
_cell.length_c   1.000
_cell.angle_alpha   90.00
_cell.angle_beta   90.00
_cell.angle_gamma   90.00
#
_symmetry.space_group_name_H-M   'P 1'
#
loop_
_entity.id
_entity.type
_entity.pdbx_description
1 polymer ?
#
loop_
_entity_poly.entity_id
_entity_poly.type
_entity_poly.pdbx_seq_one_letter_code
_entity_poly.pdbx_strand_id
1 'polypeptide(L)'
;MKIDLGGSEGVEIGMNLVSENIYVGRVVLVNDRESLVQLPTDPNSRMPVVVKQPGSTGFQARGLLIGKFGGQLVLERVLQEEEIRQGDLVVTSGEEGYLPDLVIGQIKEVVKGTAEIYQQAAVSPLIDYSSLRFVFLVMP
;
A
#
# COMPACT_ATOMS: atom_id res chain seq x y z
N MET A 1 -11.93 1.02 -6.53
CA MET A 1 -12.92 1.85 -5.79
C MET A 1 -13.27 3.06 -6.62
N LYS A 2 -14.53 3.49 -6.66
CA LYS A 2 -14.94 4.71 -7.36
C LYS A 2 -15.05 5.87 -6.36
N ILE A 3 -14.68 7.08 -6.77
CA ILE A 3 -14.90 8.30 -6.00
C ILE A 3 -15.70 9.32 -6.81
N ASP A 4 -16.50 10.13 -6.12
CA ASP A 4 -17.41 11.13 -6.71
C ASP A 4 -16.74 12.49 -6.94
N LEU A 5 -15.43 12.46 -7.26
CA LEU A 5 -14.64 13.62 -7.69
C LEU A 5 -13.90 13.27 -8.97
N GLY A 6 -13.88 14.20 -9.92
CA GLY A 6 -13.27 14.03 -11.23
C GLY A 6 -12.35 15.17 -11.63
N GLY A 7 -12.02 15.23 -12.91
CA GLY A 7 -11.12 16.25 -13.45
C GLY A 7 -11.66 17.68 -13.29
N SER A 8 -12.99 17.86 -13.23
CA SER A 8 -13.57 19.19 -13.01
C SER A 8 -13.32 19.74 -11.61
N GLU A 9 -13.02 18.86 -10.66
CA GLU A 9 -12.60 19.17 -9.29
C GLU A 9 -11.07 19.12 -9.12
N GLY A 10 -10.31 18.98 -10.21
CA GLY A 10 -8.85 18.96 -10.20
C GLY A 10 -8.23 17.61 -9.83
N VAL A 11 -8.99 16.51 -9.90
CA VAL A 11 -8.42 15.17 -9.70
C VAL A 11 -7.55 14.80 -10.88
N GLU A 12 -6.34 14.28 -10.60
CA GLU A 12 -5.40 13.84 -11.62
C GLU A 12 -5.02 12.37 -11.43
N ILE A 13 -4.68 11.69 -12.54
CA ILE A 13 -4.14 10.33 -12.49
C ILE A 13 -2.84 10.36 -11.68
N GLY A 14 -2.73 9.41 -10.75
CA GLY A 14 -1.55 9.26 -9.91
C GLY A 14 -1.68 9.89 -8.54
N MET A 15 -2.70 10.73 -8.27
CA MET A 15 -2.96 11.27 -6.93
C MET A 15 -3.19 10.15 -5.90
N ASN A 16 -2.67 10.37 -4.69
CA ASN A 16 -2.76 9.40 -3.60
C ASN A 16 -4.02 9.68 -2.78
N LEU A 17 -4.74 8.62 -2.42
CA LEU A 17 -5.86 8.68 -1.49
C LEU A 17 -5.41 8.20 -0.12
N VAL A 18 -5.77 8.97 0.90
CA VAL A 18 -5.45 8.68 2.29
C VAL A 18 -6.66 8.84 3.18
N SER A 19 -6.65 8.13 4.31
CA SER A 19 -7.52 8.38 5.45
C SER A 19 -6.63 8.46 6.67
N GLU A 20 -6.54 9.63 7.30
CA GLU A 20 -5.52 9.92 8.31
C GLU A 20 -4.10 9.68 7.73
N ASN A 21 -3.28 8.84 8.37
CA ASN A 21 -1.98 8.41 7.85
C ASN A 21 -2.04 7.03 7.14
N ILE A 22 -3.23 6.56 6.78
CA ILE A 22 -3.41 5.26 6.13
C ILE A 22 -3.55 5.46 4.63
N TYR A 23 -2.76 4.74 3.86
CA TYR A 23 -2.86 4.67 2.42
C TYR A 23 -4.13 3.92 2.01
N VAL A 24 -4.98 4.58 1.23
CA VAL A 24 -6.21 3.98 0.71
C VAL A 24 -6.04 3.47 -0.71
N GLY A 25 -5.38 4.24 -1.58
CA GLY A 25 -5.22 3.86 -2.98
C GLY A 25 -4.64 4.97 -3.86
N ARG A 26 -4.56 4.72 -5.16
CA ARG A 26 -4.08 5.68 -6.16
C ARG A 26 -5.10 5.86 -7.27
N VAL A 27 -5.30 7.09 -7.72
CA VAL A 27 -6.13 7.37 -8.88
C VAL A 27 -5.49 6.78 -10.13
N VAL A 28 -6.22 5.97 -10.87
CA VAL A 28 -5.75 5.31 -12.11
C VAL A 28 -6.55 5.72 -13.34
N LEU A 29 -7.75 6.28 -13.15
CA LEU A 29 -8.57 6.81 -14.23
C LEU A 29 -9.36 8.01 -13.70
N VAL A 30 -9.46 9.06 -14.52
CA VAL A 30 -10.21 10.27 -14.21
C VAL A 30 -11.19 10.54 -15.36
N ASN A 31 -12.46 10.72 -15.00
CA ASN A 31 -13.49 11.32 -15.86
C ASN A 31 -13.84 12.71 -15.30
N ASP A 32 -14.72 13.45 -15.99
CA ASP A 32 -15.07 14.82 -15.59
C ASP A 32 -15.58 14.95 -14.15
N ARG A 33 -16.41 14.01 -13.69
CA ARG A 33 -17.11 14.07 -12.38
C ARG A 33 -16.82 12.89 -11.44
N GLU A 34 -16.02 11.94 -11.89
CA GLU A 34 -15.74 10.72 -11.12
C GLU A 34 -14.37 10.17 -11.48
N SER A 35 -13.79 9.42 -10.56
CA SER A 35 -12.49 8.80 -10.75
C SER A 35 -12.46 7.37 -10.24
N LEU A 36 -11.59 6.55 -10.83
CA LEU A 36 -11.31 5.19 -10.39
C LEU A 36 -10.00 5.17 -9.61
N VAL A 37 -10.05 4.50 -8.47
CA VAL A 37 -8.94 4.31 -7.54
C VAL A 37 -8.56 2.84 -7.50
N GLN A 38 -7.30 2.54 -7.73
CA GLN A 38 -6.71 1.23 -7.48
C GLN A 38 -6.35 1.12 -5.99
N LEU A 39 -6.83 0.06 -5.35
CA LEU A 39 -6.55 -0.23 -3.94
C LEU A 39 -5.29 -1.11 -3.83
N PRO A 40 -4.59 -1.14 -2.68
CA PRO A 40 -3.53 -2.11 -2.40
C PRO A 40 -3.95 -3.56 -2.64
N THR A 41 -5.21 -3.88 -2.32
CA THR A 41 -5.79 -5.22 -2.40
C THR A 41 -6.24 -5.63 -3.80
N ASP A 42 -6.13 -4.73 -4.79
CA ASP A 42 -6.44 -5.05 -6.19
C ASP A 42 -5.42 -6.07 -6.73
N PRO A 43 -5.82 -7.15 -7.42
CA PRO A 43 -4.89 -8.14 -7.98
C PRO A 43 -3.85 -7.59 -8.97
N ASN A 44 -4.12 -6.43 -9.57
CA ASN A 44 -3.19 -5.74 -10.46
C ASN A 44 -2.29 -4.74 -9.72
N SER A 45 -2.50 -4.54 -8.42
CA SER A 45 -1.70 -3.64 -7.60
C SER A 45 -0.33 -4.24 -7.31
N ARG A 46 0.70 -3.44 -7.58
CA ARG A 46 2.10 -3.69 -7.27
C ARG A 46 2.69 -2.39 -6.77
N MET A 47 3.07 -2.35 -5.51
CA MET A 47 3.51 -1.12 -4.86
C MET A 47 4.88 -1.32 -4.21
N PRO A 48 5.88 -0.47 -4.51
CA PRO A 48 7.10 -0.45 -3.73
C PRO A 48 6.80 0.03 -2.31
N VAL A 49 7.28 -0.73 -1.33
CA VAL A 49 7.01 -0.50 0.09
C VAL A 49 8.28 -0.68 0.91
N VAL A 50 8.26 -0.12 2.10
CA VAL A 50 9.26 -0.40 3.13
C VAL A 50 8.60 -0.95 4.38
N VAL A 51 9.32 -1.79 5.10
CA VAL A 51 8.88 -2.36 6.38
C VAL A 51 9.47 -1.54 7.52
N LYS A 52 8.62 -1.10 8.44
CA LYS A 52 9.01 -0.32 9.61
C LYS A 52 8.53 -0.99 10.90
N GLN A 53 9.43 -1.16 11.85
CA GLN A 53 9.10 -1.53 13.21
C GLN A 53 8.36 -0.34 13.87
N PRO A 54 7.25 -0.57 14.60
CA PRO A 54 6.56 0.49 15.32
C PRO A 54 7.50 1.30 16.23
N GLY A 55 7.49 2.62 16.08
CA GLY A 55 8.36 3.54 16.84
C GLY A 55 9.79 3.71 16.30
N SER A 56 10.16 3.00 15.23
CA SER A 56 11.46 3.18 14.55
C SER A 56 11.47 4.43 13.67
N THR A 57 12.62 5.09 13.57
CA THR A 57 12.86 6.21 12.64
C THR A 57 13.30 5.75 11.25
N GLY A 58 13.88 4.56 11.13
CA GLY A 58 14.29 3.93 9.87
C GLY A 58 13.39 2.77 9.46
N PHE A 59 13.60 2.26 8.24
CA PHE A 59 13.00 1.01 7.75
C PHE A 59 13.99 -0.16 7.90
N GLN A 60 13.46 -1.36 8.07
CA GLN A 60 14.22 -2.60 8.23
C GLN A 60 14.38 -3.35 6.92
N ALA A 61 13.42 -3.18 6.01
CA ALA A 61 13.41 -3.87 4.74
C ALA A 61 12.76 -3.06 3.63
N ARG A 62 13.09 -3.38 2.38
CA ARG A 62 12.33 -2.96 1.19
C ARG A 62 11.64 -4.16 0.56
N GLY A 63 10.54 -3.93 -0.12
CA GLY A 63 9.86 -4.97 -0.86
C GLY A 63 8.81 -4.46 -1.82
N LEU A 64 8.09 -5.40 -2.43
CA LEU A 64 6.97 -5.14 -3.32
C LEU A 64 5.70 -5.71 -2.69
N LEU A 65 4.75 -4.84 -2.34
CA LEU A 65 3.44 -5.25 -1.89
C LEU A 65 2.57 -5.59 -3.11
N ILE A 66 2.00 -6.80 -3.12
CA ILE A 66 1.17 -7.30 -4.21
C ILE A 66 -0.23 -7.61 -3.66
N GLY A 67 -1.24 -7.04 -4.31
CA GLY A 67 -2.63 -7.45 -4.10
C GLY A 67 -2.89 -8.79 -4.79
N LYS A 68 -3.64 -9.67 -4.13
CA LYS A 68 -4.05 -10.98 -4.67
C LYS A 68 -5.58 -11.09 -4.62
N PHE A 69 -6.12 -12.07 -5.35
CA PHE A 69 -7.55 -12.39 -5.29
C PHE A 69 -8.02 -12.65 -3.86
N GLY A 70 -9.27 -12.30 -3.57
CA GLY A 70 -9.82 -12.39 -2.22
C GLY A 70 -9.37 -11.27 -1.26
N GLY A 71 -8.73 -10.21 -1.78
CA GLY A 71 -8.34 -9.04 -1.00
C GLY A 71 -7.11 -9.26 -0.12
N GLN A 72 -6.31 -10.29 -0.41
CA GLN A 72 -5.09 -10.60 0.32
C GLN A 72 -3.94 -9.67 -0.13
N LEU A 73 -3.05 -9.35 0.81
CA LEU A 73 -1.83 -8.62 0.55
C LEU A 73 -0.63 -9.50 0.86
N VAL A 74 0.31 -9.58 -0.08
CA VAL A 74 1.56 -10.32 0.08
C VAL A 74 2.72 -9.36 -0.16
N LEU A 75 3.61 -9.28 0.81
CA LEU A 75 4.90 -8.63 0.67
C LEU A 75 5.88 -9.63 0.04
N GLU A 76 6.40 -9.28 -1.12
CA GLU A 76 7.40 -10.05 -1.86
C GLU A 76 8.72 -9.27 -2.00
N ARG A 77 9.77 -9.94 -2.46
CA ARG A 77 11.08 -9.34 -2.79
C ARG A 77 11.81 -8.68 -1.62
N VAL A 78 11.58 -9.16 -0.40
CA VAL A 78 12.37 -8.78 0.79
C VAL A 78 13.62 -9.66 0.85
N LEU A 79 14.81 -9.08 1.04
CA LEU A 79 16.03 -9.88 1.10
C LEU A 79 16.05 -10.75 2.37
N GLN A 80 16.67 -11.93 2.32
CA GLN A 80 16.73 -12.84 3.47
C GLN A 80 17.51 -12.25 4.66
N GLU A 81 18.52 -11.42 4.40
CA GLU A 81 19.26 -10.71 5.44
C GLU A 81 18.49 -9.57 6.12
N GLU A 82 17.41 -9.09 5.50
CA GLU A 82 16.57 -8.03 6.09
C GLU A 82 15.66 -8.63 7.16
N GLU A 83 15.69 -8.06 8.36
CA GLU A 83 14.89 -8.57 9.49
C GLU A 83 13.48 -8.00 9.48
N ILE A 84 12.50 -8.82 9.07
CA ILE A 84 11.07 -8.54 9.19
C ILE A 84 10.41 -9.48 10.19
N ARG A 85 9.43 -8.96 10.94
CA ARG A 85 8.74 -9.69 12.02
C ARG A 85 7.24 -9.48 11.95
N GLN A 86 6.50 -10.42 12.54
CA GLN A 86 5.08 -10.22 12.81
C GLN A 86 4.89 -8.95 13.64
N GLY A 87 3.94 -8.11 13.24
CA GLY A 87 3.66 -6.84 13.91
C GLY A 87 4.37 -5.63 13.29
N ASP A 88 5.35 -5.82 12.39
CA ASP A 88 5.95 -4.70 11.67
C ASP A 88 4.95 -4.07 10.70
N LEU A 89 5.06 -2.76 10.51
CA LEU A 89 4.23 -1.98 9.61
C LEU A 89 4.77 -2.06 8.19
N VAL A 90 3.87 -2.19 7.23
CA VAL A 90 4.17 -2.03 5.80
C VAL A 90 3.68 -0.66 5.37
N VAL A 91 4.59 0.17 4.87
CA VAL A 91 4.30 1.56 4.49
C VAL A 91 4.80 1.84 3.07
N THR A 92 4.22 2.83 2.40
CA THR A 92 4.66 3.26 1.07
C THR A 92 6.12 3.74 1.07
N SER A 93 6.90 3.38 0.05
CA SER A 93 8.34 3.72 0.00
C SER A 93 8.62 5.18 -0.41
N GLY A 94 7.66 5.85 -1.04
CA GLY A 94 7.86 7.17 -1.67
C GLY A 94 8.30 7.10 -3.14
N GLU A 95 8.51 5.89 -3.68
CA GLU A 95 8.92 5.69 -5.07
C GLU A 95 7.72 5.74 -6.02
N GLU A 96 7.94 5.81 -7.33
CA GLU A 96 6.89 5.71 -8.37
C GLU A 96 5.71 6.70 -8.24
N GLY A 97 5.89 7.80 -7.52
CA GLY A 97 4.86 8.82 -7.26
C GLY A 97 3.90 8.47 -6.12
N TYR A 98 4.21 7.46 -5.31
CA TYR A 98 3.57 7.25 -4.01
C TYR A 98 4.12 8.28 -3.01
N LEU A 99 3.29 8.80 -2.13
CA LEU A 99 3.79 9.57 -0.97
C LEU A 99 4.49 8.61 -0.01
N PRO A 100 5.63 8.99 0.61
CA PRO A 100 6.30 8.13 1.57
C PRO A 100 5.52 8.02 2.88
N ASP A 101 5.78 6.94 3.62
CA ASP A 101 5.39 6.76 5.03
C ASP A 101 3.88 6.70 5.33
N LEU A 102 3.07 6.45 4.31
CA LEU A 102 1.66 6.13 4.50
C LEU A 102 1.50 4.66 4.87
N VAL A 103 0.80 4.40 5.96
CA VAL A 103 0.63 3.04 6.49
C VAL A 103 -0.38 2.28 5.65
N ILE A 104 -0.04 1.06 5.24
CA ILE A 104 -0.95 0.20 4.46
C ILE A 104 -1.50 -0.90 5.36
N GLY A 105 -0.62 -1.58 6.08
CA GLY A 105 -0.94 -2.79 6.80
C GLY A 105 0.13 -3.21 7.80
N GLN A 106 -0.09 -4.37 8.40
CA GLN A 106 0.82 -4.99 9.35
C GLN A 106 1.17 -6.41 8.93
N ILE A 107 2.43 -6.82 9.09
CA ILE A 107 2.86 -8.18 8.83
C ILE A 107 2.16 -9.13 9.81
N LYS A 108 1.41 -10.08 9.23
CA LYS A 108 0.69 -11.12 9.96
C LYS A 108 1.55 -12.37 10.14
N GLU A 109 2.31 -12.74 9.12
CA GLU A 109 3.11 -13.95 9.09
C GLU A 109 4.28 -13.77 8.13
N VAL A 110 5.47 -14.24 8.51
CA VAL A 110 6.67 -14.24 7.67
C VAL A 110 6.92 -15.65 7.18
N VAL A 111 7.06 -15.80 5.86
CA VAL A 111 7.34 -17.07 5.19
C VAL A 111 8.75 -17.02 4.62
N LYS A 112 9.65 -17.81 5.22
CA LYS A 112 11.04 -17.90 4.78
C LYS A 112 11.22 -19.11 3.86
N GLY A 113 11.62 -18.88 2.62
CA GLY A 113 12.10 -19.94 1.73
C GLY A 113 13.53 -20.34 2.10
N THR A 114 13.80 -21.63 2.24
CA THR A 114 15.12 -22.16 2.65
C THR A 114 16.19 -22.11 1.55
N ALA A 115 15.81 -21.84 0.29
CA ALA A 115 16.71 -21.77 -0.87
C ALA A 115 16.49 -20.51 -1.73
N GLU A 116 15.70 -19.54 -1.24
CA GLU A 116 15.35 -18.34 -1.99
C GLU A 116 16.21 -17.16 -1.56
N ILE A 117 16.58 -16.29 -2.50
CA ILE A 117 17.28 -15.00 -2.23
C ILE A 117 16.35 -14.05 -1.44
N TYR A 118 15.05 -14.21 -1.64
CA TYR A 118 14.03 -13.39 -1.02
C TYR A 118 13.21 -14.19 0.00
N GLN A 119 12.59 -13.48 0.93
CA GLN A 119 11.53 -13.96 1.80
C GLN A 119 10.23 -13.21 1.50
N GLN A 120 9.11 -13.73 2.01
CA GLN A 120 7.78 -13.15 1.80
C GLN A 120 7.05 -12.99 3.13
N ALA A 121 6.00 -12.18 3.13
CA ALA A 121 5.13 -12.05 4.29
C ALA A 121 3.67 -11.81 3.90
N ALA A 122 2.76 -12.40 4.66
CA ALA A 122 1.35 -12.06 4.58
C ALA A 122 1.10 -10.75 5.34
N VAL A 123 0.38 -9.82 4.72
CA VAL A 123 0.09 -8.50 5.29
C VAL A 123 -1.42 -8.36 5.51
N SER A 124 -1.81 -7.91 6.70
CA SER A 124 -3.20 -7.54 6.98
C SER A 124 -3.36 -6.03 6.74
N PRO A 125 -4.32 -5.58 5.90
CA PRO A 125 -4.60 -4.16 5.77
C PRO A 125 -5.10 -3.59 7.11
N LEU A 126 -4.74 -2.35 7.42
CA LEU A 126 -5.20 -1.68 8.65
C LEU A 126 -6.55 -0.98 8.50
N ILE A 127 -7.13 -1.01 7.31
CA ILE A 127 -8.42 -0.39 7.02
C ILE A 127 -9.36 -1.37 6.35
N ASP A 128 -10.63 -1.33 6.77
CA ASP A 128 -11.71 -1.95 6.04
C ASP A 128 -12.21 -0.99 4.97
N TYR A 129 -11.78 -1.24 3.73
CA TYR A 129 -12.14 -0.44 2.56
C TYR A 129 -13.65 -0.36 2.31
N SER A 130 -14.45 -1.30 2.83
CA SER A 130 -15.91 -1.30 2.66
C SER A 130 -16.62 -0.32 3.59
N SER A 131 -15.96 0.10 4.67
CA SER A 131 -16.51 0.99 5.70
C SER A 131 -16.09 2.46 5.54
N LEU A 132 -15.27 2.76 4.53
CA LEU A 132 -14.74 4.10 4.27
C LEU A 132 -15.87 5.08 3.89
N ARG A 133 -15.97 6.19 4.64
CA ARG A 133 -16.94 7.28 4.37
C ARG A 133 -16.30 8.51 3.72
N PHE A 134 -15.09 8.83 4.13
CA PHE A 134 -14.35 10.00 3.66
C PHE A 134 -12.90 9.61 3.40
N VAL A 135 -12.33 10.19 2.36
CA VAL A 135 -10.94 10.02 1.93
C VAL A 135 -10.43 11.38 1.48
N PHE A 136 -9.14 11.59 1.62
CA PHE A 136 -8.46 12.81 1.20
C PHE A 136 -7.60 12.50 -0.01
N LEU A 137 -7.70 13.32 -1.05
CA LEU A 137 -6.77 13.31 -2.16
C LEU A 137 -5.58 14.20 -1.82
N VAL A 138 -4.39 13.66 -2.02
CA VAL A 138 -3.14 14.37 -1.78
C VAL A 138 -2.34 14.42 -3.08
N MET A 139 -1.96 15.64 -3.44
CA MET A 139 -1.07 15.90 -4.57
C MET A 139 0.38 15.62 -4.15
N PRO A 140 1.22 15.04 -5.03
CA PRO A 140 2.65 14.87 -4.78
C PRO A 140 3.38 16.19 -4.53
#